data_AF-A0A6L3X122-F1
#
_entry.id   AF-A0A6L3X122-F1
#
_cell.length_a   1.000
_cell.length_b   1.000
_cell.length_c   1.000
_cell.angle_alpha   90.00
_cell.angle_beta   90.00
_cell.angle_gamma   90.00
#
_symmetry.space_group_name_H-M   'P 1'
#
loop_
_entity.id
_entity.type
_entity.pdbx_description
1 polymer ?
#
loop_
_entity_poly.entity_id
_entity_poly.type
_entity_poly.pdbx_seq_one_letter_code
_entity_poly.pdbx_strand_id
1 'polypeptide(L)' 'SDVLSLTADQIRPAPEFAVTLSTEYLTGLGALGERMLILVNIEKLLNSEEMALLDIAANHVA' A
#
# COMPACT_ATOMS: atom_id res chain seq x y z
N SER A 1 -10.82 -14.37 3.38
CA SER A 1 -10.62 -12.93 3.15
C SER A 1 -11.83 -12.20 3.70
N ASP A 2 -11.62 -11.42 4.75
CA ASP A 2 -12.70 -10.61 5.33
C ASP A 2 -12.75 -9.26 4.63
N VAL A 3 -13.97 -8.76 4.37
CA VAL A 3 -14.21 -7.47 3.74
C VAL A 3 -14.80 -6.54 4.78
N LEU A 4 -14.19 -5.37 4.94
CA LEU A 4 -14.61 -4.34 5.87
C LEU A 4 -14.78 -3.03 5.11
N SER A 5 -15.90 -2.34 5.34
CA SER A 5 -16.13 -1.01 4.79
C SER A 5 -15.67 0.04 5.79
N LEU A 6 -14.92 1.04 5.31
CA LEU A 6 -14.46 2.18 6.09
C LEU A 6 -15.17 3.45 5.63
N THR A 7 -15.51 4.33 6.57
CA THR A 7 -15.98 5.68 6.25
C THR A 7 -14.80 6.64 6.11
N ALA A 8 -15.00 7.77 5.44
CA ALA A 8 -13.93 8.78 5.26
C ALA A 8 -13.38 9.29 6.60
N ASP A 9 -14.22 9.45 7.63
CA ASP A 9 -13.80 9.89 8.96
C ASP A 9 -12.92 8.89 9.71
N GLN A 10 -12.97 7.62 9.30
CA GLN A 10 -12.11 6.57 9.84
C GLN A 10 -10.73 6.55 9.17
N ILE A 11 -10.54 7.28 8.07
CA ILE A 11 -9.28 7.35 7.36
C ILE A 11 -8.48 8.53 7.91
N ARG A 12 -7.33 8.22 8.50
CA ARG A 12 -6.35 9.18 9.00
C ARG A 12 -5.14 9.22 8.09
N PRO A 13 -4.48 10.39 7.96
CA PRO A 13 -3.24 10.49 7.21
C PRO A 13 -2.17 9.58 7.81
N ALA A 14 -1.27 9.11 6.95
CA ALA A 14 -0.11 8.36 7.36
C ALA A 14 0.76 9.19 8.32
N PRO A 15 1.27 8.61 9.42
CA PRO A 15 2.23 9.29 10.29
C PRO A 15 3.54 9.50 9.54
N GLU A 16 4.18 10.66 9.74
CA GLU A 16 5.48 11.00 9.14
C GLU A 16 6.60 9.99 9.47
N PHE A 17 6.43 9.20 10.53
CA PHE A 17 7.41 8.23 11.02
C PHE A 17 7.31 6.83 10.39
N ALA A 18 6.48 6.62 9.38
CA ALA A 18 6.39 5.35 8.64
C ALA A 18 7.59 5.16 7.68
N VAL A 19 8.82 5.23 8.19
CA VAL A 19 10.05 5.31 7.38
C VAL A 19 10.56 3.93 6.92
N THR A 20 9.96 2.82 7.38
CA THR A 20 10.46 1.45 7.08
C THR A 20 9.64 0.67 6.07
N LEU A 21 8.40 1.08 5.77
CA LEU A 21 7.59 0.51 4.69
C LEU A 21 7.42 1.61 3.66
N SER A 22 8.01 1.43 2.46
CA SER A 22 8.05 2.40 1.38
C SER A 22 6.76 3.23 1.32
N THR A 23 6.89 4.49 1.78
CA THR A 23 5.77 5.45 1.89
C THR A 23 5.05 5.66 0.56
N GLU A 24 5.63 5.21 -0.55
CA GLU A 24 5.04 5.28 -1.88
C GLU A 24 3.76 4.45 -2.06
N TYR A 25 3.61 3.35 -1.29
CA TYR A 25 2.46 2.43 -1.39
C TYR A 25 1.43 2.64 -0.29
N LEU A 26 1.75 3.43 0.74
CA LEU A 26 0.90 3.63 1.90
C LEU A 26 -0.08 4.78 1.63
N THR A 27 -1.38 4.46 1.57
CA THR A 27 -2.44 5.45 1.37
C THR A 27 -2.76 6.19 2.67
N GLY A 28 -2.69 5.50 3.81
CA GLY A 28 -2.98 6.08 5.12
C GLY A 28 -3.24 5.02 6.18
N LEU A 29 -3.92 5.43 7.25
CA LEU A 29 -4.33 4.54 8.34
C LEU A 29 -5.85 4.55 8.49
N GLY A 30 -6.47 3.38 8.58
CA GLY A 30 -7.86 3.21 8.96
C GLY A 30 -7.99 3.01 10.47
N ALA A 31 -8.79 3.82 11.15
CA ALA A 31 -9.13 3.64 12.57
C ALA A 31 -10.52 3.02 12.68
N LEU A 32 -10.60 1.74 13.03
CA LEU A 32 -11.86 1.03 13.24
C LEU A 32 -11.99 0.63 14.71
N GLY A 33 -12.72 1.44 15.47
CA GLY A 33 -12.79 1.30 16.93
C GLY A 33 -11.40 1.49 17.56
N GLU A 34 -10.91 0.47 18.26
CA GLU A 34 -9.58 0.45 18.87
C GLU A 34 -8.48 -0.14 17.96
N ARG A 35 -8.84 -0.52 16.73
CA ARG A 35 -7.90 -1.13 15.77
C ARG A 35 -7.38 -0.08 14.80
N MET A 36 -6.08 -0.11 14.55
CA MET A 36 -5.48 0.56 13.40
C MET A 36 -5.26 -0.42 12.26
N LEU A 37 -5.61 0.01 11.06
CA LEU A 37 -5.45 -0.69 9.81
C LEU A 37 -4.48 0.11 8.95
N ILE A 38 -3.50 -0.55 8.33
CA ILE A 38 -2.64 0.10 7.34
C ILE A 38 -3.35 0.02 5.99
N LEU A 39 -3.58 1.17 5.37
CA LEU A 39 -4.19 1.24 4.04
C LEU A 39 -3.10 1.26 2.99
N VAL A 40 -3.08 0.26 2.12
CA VAL A 40 -2.10 0.12 1.03
C VAL A 40 -2.81 0.30 -0.31
N ASN A 41 -2.18 1.05 -1.21
CA ASN A 41 -2.66 1.17 -2.58
C ASN A 41 -2.20 -0.05 -3.39
N ILE A 42 -3.11 -1.00 -3.62
CA ILE A 42 -2.82 -2.22 -4.38
C ILE A 42 -2.49 -1.94 -5.85
N GLU A 43 -3.06 -0.90 -6.46
CA GLU A 43 -2.77 -0.54 -7.86
C GLU A 43 -1.31 -0.09 -7.98
N LYS A 44 -0.83 0.74 -7.06
CA LYS A 44 0.57 1.15 -7.05
C LYS A 44 1.50 -0.03 -6.79
N LEU A 45 1.13 -0.91 -5.86
CA LEU A 45 1.94 -2.08 -5.50
C LEU A 45 2.08 -3.05 -6.68
N LEU A 46 0.97 -3.34 -7.36
CA LEU A 46 0.99 -4.18 -8.56
C LEU A 46 1.77 -3.51 -9.70
N ASN A 47 1.61 -2.20 -9.92
CA ASN A 47 2.36 -1.48 -10.95
C ASN A 47 3.87 -1.40 -10.67
N SER A 48 4.29 -1.26 -9.40
CA SER A 48 5.70 -1.25 -9.04
C SER A 48 6.35 -2.62 -9.18
N GLU A 49 5.62 -3.68 -8.82
CA GLU A 49 6.10 -5.05 -9.02
C GLU A 49 6.10 -5.41 -10.51
N GLU A 50 5.13 -4.94 -11.29
CA GLU A 50 5.04 -5.23 -12.73
C GLU A 50 6.16 -4.55 -13.53
N MET A 51 6.52 -3.29 -13.24
CA MET A 51 7.72 -2.67 -13.83
C MET A 51 9.01 -3.37 -13.39
N ALA A 52 9.14 -3.77 -12.12
CA ALA A 52 10.30 -4.53 -11.64
C ALA A 52 10.40 -5.92 -12.28
N LEU A 53 9.27 -6.60 -12.50
CA LEU A 53 9.21 -7.90 -13.17
C LEU A 53 9.49 -7.79 -14.67
N LEU A 54 9.05 -6.70 -15.33
CA LEU A 54 9.36 -6.43 -16.73
C LEU A 54 10.86 -6.16 -16.94
N ASP A 55 11.52 -5.50 -15.99
CA ASP A 55 12.99 -5.29 -16.02
C ASP A 55 13.74 -6.62 -15.85
N ILE A 56 13.28 -7.50 -14.95
CA ILE A 56 13.86 -8.84 -14.75
C ILE A 56 13.65 -9.72 -16.00
N ALA A 57 12.47 -9.69 -16.62
CA ALA A 57 12.16 -10.46 -17.82
C ALA A 57 12.94 -9.96 -19.05
N ALA A 58 13.09 -8.65 -19.21
CA ALA A 58 13.87 -8.05 -20.29
C ALA A 58 15.37 -8.37 -20.17
N ASN A 59 15.89 -8.49 -18.95
CA ASN A 59 17.31 -8.80 -18.70
C ASN A 59 17.66 -10.30 -18.84
N HIS A 60 16.68 -11.18 -19.12
CA HIS A 60 16.89 -12.62 -19.33
C HIS A 60 16.77 -13.06 -20.80
N VAL A 61 16.57 -12.12 -21.74
CA VAL A 61 16.48 -12.39 -23.20
C VAL A 61 17.55 -11.61 -23.99
N ALA A 62 18.66 -11.25 -23.36
CA ALA A 62 19.83 -10.67 -24.01
C ALA A 62 21.05 -11.60 -23.90
#